data_AF-A0ABD2D2L8-F1
#
_entry.id   AF-A0ABD2D2L8-F1
#
_cell.length_a   1.000
_cell.length_b   1.000
_cell.length_c   1.000
_cell.angle_alpha   90.00
_cell.angle_beta   90.00
_cell.angle_gamma   90.00
#
_symmetry.space_group_name_H-M   'P 1'
#
loop_
_entity.id
_entity.type
_entity.pdbx_description
1 polymer ?
#
loop_
_entity_poly.entity_id
_entity_poly.type
_entity_poly.pdbx_seq_one_letter_code
_entity_poly.pdbx_strand_id
1 'polypeptide(L)' 'MNNYSYQEMVDKHQIYGFAECNSVEARHLYANRFSNRCLLNKKTFQRLHEHLRDTGSSKKRITLQKTMVSVPEE' A
#
# COMPACT_ATOMS: atom_id res chain seq x y z
N MET A 1 -7.88 2.78 3.64
CA MET A 1 -6.44 2.55 3.43
C MET A 1 -5.83 3.89 3.05
N ASN A 2 -5.02 4.49 3.94
CA ASN A 2 -4.26 5.74 3.69
C ASN A 2 -3.62 5.74 2.30
N ASN A 3 -3.51 6.92 1.67
CA ASN A 3 -2.88 7.09 0.37
C ASN A 3 -1.37 6.89 0.46
N TYR A 4 -0.93 5.64 0.48
CA TYR A 4 0.46 5.28 0.28
C TYR A 4 0.76 5.21 -1.22
N SER A 5 1.97 5.61 -1.61
CA SER A 5 2.41 5.40 -2.99
C SER A 5 2.52 3.91 -3.31
N TYR A 6 2.48 3.56 -4.60
CA TYR A 6 2.68 2.17 -5.02
C TYR A 6 4.03 1.61 -4.53
N GLN A 7 5.10 2.41 -4.61
CA GLN A 7 6.42 2.04 -4.11
C GLN A 7 6.39 1.76 -2.61
N GLU A 8 5.74 2.64 -1.84
CA GLU A 8 5.55 2.41 -0.41
C GLU A 8 4.81 1.11 -0.12
N MET A 9 3.79 0.76 -0.91
CA MET A 9 3.07 -0.50 -0.75
C MET A 9 3.98 -1.70 -1.03
N VAL A 10 4.79 -1.65 -2.09
CA VAL A 10 5.76 -2.72 -2.39
C VAL A 10 6.78 -2.87 -1.28
N ASP A 11 7.37 -1.77 -0.81
CA ASP A 11 8.34 -1.76 0.29
C ASP A 11 7.75 -2.37 1.57
N LYS A 12 6.51 -2.02 1.89
CA LYS A 12 5.78 -2.55 3.06
C LYS A 12 5.53 -4.05 2.92
N HIS A 13 5.12 -4.51 1.74
CA HIS A 13 4.88 -5.92 1.49
C HIS A 13 6.18 -6.73 1.58
N GLN A 14 7.26 -6.22 1.01
CA GLN A 14 8.58 -6.85 1.06
C GLN A 14 9.10 -6.97 2.51
N ILE A 15 8.98 -5.91 3.31
CA ILE A 15 9.38 -5.94 4.72
C ILE A 15 8.51 -6.90 5.52
N TYR A 16 7.21 -6.97 5.25
CA TYR A 16 6.33 -7.92 5.93
C TYR A 16 6.66 -9.38 5.61
N GLY A 17 7.01 -9.68 4.35
CA GLY A 17 7.52 -10.99 3.97
C GLY A 17 8.87 -11.31 4.62
N PHE A 18 9.79 -10.35 4.67
CA PHE A 18 11.09 -10.50 5.32
C PHE A 18 10.97 -10.74 6.84
N ALA A 19 9.96 -10.14 7.46
CA ALA A 19 9.64 -10.34 8.87
C ALA A 19 8.88 -11.65 9.15
N GLU A 20 8.85 -12.60 8.22
CA GLU A 20 8.12 -13.87 8.35
C GLU A 20 6.64 -13.68 8.70
N CYS A 21 6.00 -12.67 8.08
CA CYS A 21 4.62 -12.26 8.36
C CYS A 21 4.37 -11.80 9.82
N ASN A 22 5.40 -11.45 10.57
CA ASN A 22 5.28 -10.83 11.88
C ASN A 22 5.10 -9.32 11.75
N SER A 23 3.90 -8.83 12.08
CA SER A 23 3.54 -7.41 11.94
C SER A 23 4.20 -6.48 12.96
N VAL A 24 4.70 -7.00 14.09
CA VAL A 24 5.48 -6.21 15.06
C VAL A 24 6.91 -6.04 14.55
N GLU A 25 7.53 -7.14 14.14
CA GLU A 25 8.90 -7.14 13.63
C GLU A 25 9.00 -6.34 12.31
N ALA A 26 8.03 -6.52 11.41
CA ALA A 26 7.92 -5.72 10.18
C ALA A 26 7.84 -4.22 10.47
N ARG A 27 7.19 -3.81 11.55
CA ARG A 27 7.10 -2.40 11.93
C ARG A 27 8.45 -1.86 12.38
N HIS A 28 9.19 -2.60 13.21
CA HIS A 28 10.53 -2.20 13.66
C HIS A 28 11.50 -2.13 12.47
N LEU A 29 11.49 -3.15 11.61
CA LEU A 29 12.31 -3.19 10.41
C LEU A 29 11.98 -2.05 9.43
N TYR A 30 10.69 -1.77 9.21
CA TYR A 30 10.26 -0.68 8.34
C TYR A 30 10.67 0.69 8.90
N ALA A 31 10.52 0.90 10.22
CA ALA A 31 10.93 2.15 10.87
C ALA A 31 12.45 2.35 10.85
N ASN A 32 13.22 1.29 11.03
CA ASN A 32 14.68 1.33 10.97
C ASN A 32 15.16 1.62 9.53
N ARG A 33 14.56 0.95 8.54
CA ARG A 33 14.96 1.07 7.13
C ARG A 33 14.47 2.35 6.45
N PHE A 34 13.32 2.87 6.87
CA PHE A 34 12.69 4.04 6.27
C PHE A 34 12.38 5.10 7.34
N SER A 35 13.44 5.70 7.90
CA SER A 35 13.33 6.70 8.97
C SER A 35 12.53 7.96 8.59
N ASN A 36 12.39 8.24 7.29
CA ASN A 36 11.64 9.39 6.76
C ASN A 36 10.17 9.08 6.44
N ARG A 37 9.67 7.86 6.67
CA ARG A 37 8.29 7.47 6.31
C ARG A 37 7.42 7.28 7.54
N CYS A 38 6.14 7.65 7.43
CA CYS A 38 5.17 7.51 8.53
C CYS A 38 5.10 6.07 9.05
N LEU A 39 5.31 5.94 10.36
CA LEU A 39 5.24 4.68 11.09
C LEU A 39 3.80 4.15 11.07
N LEU A 40 3.64 2.97 10.49
CA LEU A 40 2.32 2.37 10.27
C LEU A 40 1.81 1.68 11.52
N ASN A 41 0.49 1.62 11.65
CA ASN A 41 -0.15 0.62 12.51
C ASN A 41 0.21 -0.79 12.02
N LYS A 42 0.53 -1.70 12.95
CA LYS A 42 0.88 -3.12 12.68
C LYS A 42 -0.11 -3.82 11.74
N LYS A 43 -1.40 -3.49 11.85
CA LYS A 43 -2.48 -4.03 11.00
C LYS A 43 -2.37 -3.63 9.52
N THR A 44 -1.59 -2.60 9.18
CA THR A 44 -1.44 -2.15 7.79
C THR A 44 -0.69 -3.19 6.94
N PHE A 45 0.36 -3.78 7.51
CA PHE A 45 1.15 -4.81 6.82
C PHE A 45 0.31 -6.05 6.54
N GLN A 46 -0.42 -6.51 7.55
CA GLN A 46 -1.33 -7.65 7.43
C GLN A 46 -2.42 -7.40 6.39
N ARG A 47 -3.14 -6.27 6.48
CA ARG A 47 -4.20 -5.93 5.51
C ARG A 47 -3.68 -5.80 4.08
N LEU A 48 -2.47 -5.27 3.92
CA LEU A 48 -1.84 -5.16 2.62
C LEU A 48 -1.50 -6.54 2.04
N HIS A 49 -0.97 -7.43 2.88
CA HIS A 49 -0.69 -8.80 2.50
C HIS A 49 -1.95 -9.57 2.12
N GLU A 50 -3.00 -9.51 2.96
CA GLU A 50 -4.31 -10.11 2.68
C GLU A 50 -4.89 -9.57 1.36
N HIS A 51 -4.89 -8.25 1.18
CA HIS A 51 -5.38 -7.64 -0.06
C HIS A 51 -4.61 -8.11 -1.30
N LEU A 52 -3.28 -8.20 -1.21
CA LEU A 52 -2.44 -8.69 -2.30
C LEU A 52 -2.67 -10.18 -2.57
N ARG A 53 -2.86 -10.98 -1.53
CA ARG A 53 -3.18 -12.41 -1.66
C ARG A 53 -4.54 -12.63 -2.32
N ASP A 54 -5.54 -11.83 -1.96
CA ASP A 54 -6.91 -12.00 -2.45
C ASP A 54 -7.11 -11.44 -3.87
N THR A 55 -6.44 -10.34 -4.21
CA THR A 55 -6.66 -9.65 -5.50
C THR A 55 -5.51 -9.80 -6.50
N GLY A 56 -4.34 -10.27 -6.06
CA GLY A 56 -3.12 -10.31 -6.88
C GLY A 56 -2.60 -8.93 -7.30
N SER A 57 -3.17 -7.83 -6.77
CA SER A 57 -2.87 -6.47 -7.22
C SER A 57 -2.83 -5.47 -6.07
N SER A 58 -1.74 -4.70 -5.98
CA SER A 58 -1.63 -3.57 -5.06
C SER A 58 -2.31 -2.31 -5.58
N LYS A 59 -2.81 -2.29 -6.81
CA LYS A 59 -3.61 -1.18 -7.30
C LYS A 59 -5.02 -1.36 -6.77
N LYS A 60 -5.45 -0.45 -5.87
CA LYS A 60 -6.89 -0.13 -5.80
C LYS A 60 -7.33 0.07 -7.25
N ARG A 61 -8.40 -0.62 -7.65
CA ARG A 61 -9.13 -0.36 -8.89
C ARG A 61 -9.21 1.16 -9.02
N ILE A 62 -8.41 1.73 -9.90
CA ILE A 62 -8.55 3.13 -10.24
C ILE A 62 -9.85 3.11 -11.02
N THR A 63 -10.97 3.39 -10.33
CA THR A 63 -12.15 3.83 -11.05
C THR A 63 -11.69 5.13 -11.69
N LEU A 64 -11.21 5.02 -12.92
CA LEU A 64 -11.22 6.13 -13.85
C LEU A 64 -12.70 6.49 -13.92
N GLN A 65 -13.14 7.40 -13.06
CA GLN A 65 -14.29 8.20 -13.39
C GLN A 65 -13.87 8.90 -14.67
N LYS A 66 -14.25 8.31 -15.80
CA LYS A 66 -14.31 8.98 -17.08
C LYS A 66 -15.39 10.02 -16.91
N THR A 67 -15.08 11.12 -16.24
CA THR A 67 -15.83 12.35 -16.42
C THR A 67 -15.50 12.78 -17.84
N MET A 68 -16.40 12.43 -18.74
CA MET A 68 -16.51 13.04 -20.04
C MET A 68 -16.42 14.55 -19.83
N VAL A 69 -15.32 15.16 -20.28
CA VAL A 69 -15.33 16.60 -20.55
C VAL A 69 -16.22 16.73 -21.78
N SER A 70 -17.48 17.08 -21.55
CA SER A 70 -18.31 17.68 -22.59
C SER A 70 -17.65 19.00 -22.94
N VAL A 71 -16.92 19.01 -24.06
CA VAL A 71 -16.55 20.25 -24.75
C VAL A 71 -17.85 20.77 -25.36
N PRO A 72 -18.30 22.01 -25.05
CA PRO A 72 -19.38 22.62 -25.79
C PRO A 72 -18.88 22.92 -27.21
N GLU A 73 -19.57 22.39 -28.22
CA GLU A 73 -19.35 22.82 -29.60
C GLU A 73 -19.96 24.21 -29.76
N GLU A 74 -19.16 25.18 -30.20
CA GLU A 74 -19.63 26.44 -30.79
C GLU A 74 -20.34 26.19 -32.12
#